data_AF-A0A0W1AFP6-F1
#
_entry.id   AF-A0A0W1AFP6-F1
#
_cell.length_a   1.000
_cell.length_b   1.000
_cell.length_c   1.000
_cell.angle_alpha   90.00
_cell.angle_beta   90.00
_cell.angle_gamma   90.00
#
_symmetry.space_group_name_H-M   'P 1'
#
loop_
_entity.id
_entity.type
_entity.pdbx_description
1 polymer ?
#
loop_
_entity_poly.entity_id
_entity_poly.type
_entity_poly.pdbx_seq_one_letter_code
_entity_poly.pdbx_strand_id
1 'polypeptide(L)'
;MTRIAVTYSSEVGGSSVISLKKSFLSVHCDVVDADYREMMRDIPKEEFDEAYQSAEGRSRIFAHAKFRAENFLDHVDCLVLSGNIAMIDPELFHQERFESQTYDFSRTIAELALVHVATQRGMPIMGICGGHQVVAVYGGGTLKDLNAGELNKQRFMNYESILFHVDSLLKAIISQHLNAEPSLELEHKFFGAHNQVVEELAQGFVAKAVGSDGHNIEAAESQHGSPVITTQFHPEVTVHGLPNVPFLYKKHGADREVSLKIFEFFAKAGEAYKNKKNLVSEIKSKSCPRESSFSKDKQDNINLNTGKTNVKKQINSSKKTTGLVKIIASNILKLIDKIKLFFIAVISYRLTTKKINQVKRRKRLIAKGGSKNIRAHKKSGTKESTVKIIETQMKHGQPLSKKNAEQARDLEQENISPLHIMGNTPARLWSANKPGEGVLDNQDITSQSNTHP
;
A
#
# COMPACT_ATOMS: atom_id res chain seq x y z
N MET A 1 -20.39 4.83 -9.44
CA MET A 1 -19.16 4.18 -9.91
C MET A 1 -18.06 4.37 -8.87
N THR A 2 -17.06 3.49 -8.85
CA THR A 2 -15.83 3.65 -8.08
C THR A 2 -14.99 4.74 -8.72
N ARG A 3 -14.52 5.72 -7.94
CA ARG A 3 -13.69 6.82 -8.45
C ARG A 3 -12.20 6.51 -8.27
N ILE A 4 -11.51 6.33 -9.38
CA ILE A 4 -10.10 5.95 -9.47
C ILE A 4 -9.27 7.19 -9.77
N ALA A 5 -8.31 7.50 -8.90
CA ALA A 5 -7.31 8.52 -9.20
C ALA A 5 -6.13 7.89 -9.93
N VAL A 6 -5.82 8.40 -11.12
CA VAL A 6 -4.62 7.99 -11.89
C VAL A 6 -3.64 9.14 -11.88
N THR A 7 -2.39 8.92 -11.46
CA THR A 7 -1.36 9.97 -11.52
C THR A 7 -1.04 10.30 -12.97
N TYR A 8 -1.26 11.54 -13.34
CA TYR A 8 -1.10 12.00 -14.72
C TYR A 8 -1.13 13.51 -14.77
N SER A 9 -0.17 14.11 -15.46
CA SER A 9 -0.26 15.51 -15.87
C SER A 9 -0.43 15.62 -17.37
N SER A 10 -1.35 16.49 -17.81
CA SER A 10 -1.54 16.75 -19.25
C SER A 10 -0.34 17.45 -19.89
N GLU A 11 0.48 18.14 -19.09
CA GLU A 11 1.64 18.91 -19.56
C GLU A 11 2.84 18.01 -19.91
N VAL A 12 3.04 16.93 -19.16
CA VAL A 12 4.29 16.13 -19.18
C VAL A 12 4.06 14.61 -19.06
N GLY A 13 2.81 14.17 -18.97
CA GLY A 13 2.47 12.78 -18.69
C GLY A 13 2.74 11.84 -19.87
N GLY A 14 3.17 10.62 -19.55
CA GLY A 14 3.47 9.59 -20.54
C GLY A 14 2.24 9.12 -21.31
N SER A 15 2.44 8.67 -22.55
CA SER A 15 1.33 8.23 -23.42
C SER A 15 0.66 6.95 -22.92
N SER A 16 1.38 6.02 -22.30
CA SER A 16 0.81 4.75 -21.79
C SER A 16 -0.33 4.98 -20.78
N VAL A 17 -0.34 6.12 -20.10
CA VAL A 17 -1.40 6.48 -19.14
C VAL A 17 -2.77 6.61 -19.80
N ILE A 18 -2.84 6.94 -21.10
CA ILE A 18 -4.11 6.94 -21.84
C ILE A 18 -4.70 5.53 -21.89
N SER A 19 -3.86 4.52 -22.13
CA SER A 19 -4.28 3.11 -22.12
C SER A 19 -4.67 2.65 -20.71
N LEU A 20 -3.97 3.14 -19.68
CA LEU A 20 -4.30 2.90 -18.28
C LEU A 20 -5.71 3.42 -17.92
N LYS A 21 -5.99 4.69 -18.25
CA LYS A 21 -7.32 5.30 -18.03
C LYS A 21 -8.40 4.52 -18.79
N LYS A 22 -8.16 4.17 -20.07
CA LYS A 22 -9.10 3.36 -20.87
C LYS A 22 -9.36 1.98 -20.27
N SER A 23 -8.37 1.36 -19.64
CA SER A 23 -8.55 0.07 -18.95
C SER A 23 -9.52 0.19 -17.78
N PHE A 24 -9.42 1.24 -16.96
CA PHE A 24 -10.38 1.50 -15.88
C PHE A 24 -11.77 1.88 -16.37
N LEU A 25 -11.86 2.65 -17.46
CA LEU A 25 -13.15 2.92 -18.12
C LEU A 25 -13.81 1.62 -18.63
N SER A 26 -13.02 0.66 -19.10
CA SER A 26 -13.52 -0.64 -19.58
C SER A 26 -14.13 -1.51 -18.46
N VAL A 27 -13.79 -1.23 -17.20
CA VAL A 27 -14.34 -1.90 -16.01
C VAL A 27 -15.30 -0.98 -15.23
N HIS A 28 -15.88 0.02 -15.91
CA HIS A 28 -16.95 0.90 -15.40
C HIS A 28 -16.56 1.75 -14.18
N CYS A 29 -15.29 2.17 -14.11
CA CYS A 29 -14.84 3.15 -13.15
C CYS A 29 -15.00 4.59 -13.65
N ASP A 30 -15.19 5.51 -12.71
CA ASP A 30 -14.98 6.94 -12.93
C ASP A 30 -13.49 7.23 -12.73
N VAL A 31 -12.84 7.89 -13.68
CA VAL A 31 -11.38 8.09 -13.68
C VAL A 31 -11.09 9.58 -13.59
N VAL A 32 -10.26 9.95 -12.62
CA VAL A 32 -9.82 11.33 -12.40
C VAL A 32 -8.30 11.42 -12.35
N ASP A 33 -7.79 12.55 -12.82
CA ASP A 33 -6.36 12.79 -12.89
C ASP A 33 -5.87 13.35 -11.56
N ALA A 34 -4.98 12.61 -10.91
CA ALA A 34 -4.14 13.13 -9.84
C ALA A 34 -2.98 13.88 -10.48
N ASP A 35 -3.25 15.11 -10.92
CA ASP A 35 -2.28 15.92 -11.65
C ASP A 35 -1.20 16.47 -10.71
N TYR A 36 -0.05 15.83 -10.76
CA TYR A 36 1.11 16.16 -9.94
C TYR A 36 1.71 17.53 -10.27
N ARG A 37 1.45 18.13 -11.44
CA ARG A 37 1.82 19.52 -11.72
C ARG A 37 0.87 20.49 -11.06
N GLU A 38 -0.44 20.26 -11.17
CA GLU A 38 -1.46 21.05 -10.49
C GLU A 38 -1.33 21.00 -8.95
N MET A 39 -0.89 19.86 -8.42
CA MET A 39 -0.61 19.74 -6.99
C MET A 39 0.55 20.65 -6.54
N MET A 40 1.55 20.84 -7.41
CA MET A 40 2.77 21.58 -7.08
C MET A 40 2.80 23.01 -7.62
N ARG A 41 1.77 23.41 -8.38
CA ARG A 41 1.70 24.72 -9.08
C ARG A 41 1.80 25.93 -8.16
N ASP A 42 1.40 25.78 -6.90
CA ASP A 42 1.45 26.85 -5.91
C ASP A 42 2.89 27.23 -5.51
N ILE A 43 3.90 26.40 -5.85
CA ILE A 43 5.32 26.65 -5.58
C ILE A 43 6.00 27.06 -6.90
N PRO A 44 6.52 28.29 -7.02
CA PRO A 44 7.30 28.71 -8.19
C PRO A 44 8.47 27.76 -8.45
N LYS A 45 8.82 27.57 -9.73
CA LYS A 45 9.84 26.59 -10.12
C LYS A 45 11.20 26.88 -9.46
N GLU A 46 11.61 28.14 -9.42
CA GLU A 46 12.87 28.56 -8.83
C GLU A 46 12.92 28.27 -7.32
N GLU A 47 11.82 28.55 -6.61
CA GLU A 47 11.68 28.24 -5.18
C GLU A 47 11.67 26.73 -4.93
N PHE A 48 10.98 25.97 -5.77
CA PHE A 48 10.98 24.52 -5.71
C PHE A 48 12.41 23.97 -5.88
N ASP A 49 13.12 24.40 -6.92
CA ASP A 49 14.44 23.89 -7.26
C ASP A 49 15.46 24.21 -6.17
N GLU A 50 15.40 25.41 -5.58
CA GLU A 50 16.24 25.82 -4.46
C GLU A 50 15.94 24.98 -3.21
N ALA A 51 14.68 24.88 -2.81
CA ALA A 51 14.28 24.13 -1.62
C ALA A 51 14.60 22.63 -1.76
N TYR A 52 14.47 22.06 -2.95
CA TYR A 52 14.71 20.64 -3.19
C TYR A 52 16.18 20.21 -2.97
N GLN A 53 17.13 21.15 -3.00
CA GLN A 53 18.56 20.85 -2.75
C GLN A 53 18.87 20.45 -1.31
N SER A 54 17.98 20.78 -0.36
CA SER A 54 18.20 20.51 1.07
C SER A 54 17.18 19.51 1.62
N ALA A 55 17.57 18.72 2.62
CA ALA A 55 16.65 17.81 3.30
C ALA A 55 15.44 18.56 3.90
N GLU A 56 15.69 19.68 4.56
CA GLU A 56 14.64 20.52 5.16
C GLU A 56 13.71 21.13 4.11
N GLY A 57 14.24 21.62 2.99
CA GLY A 57 13.40 22.14 1.91
C GLY A 57 12.58 21.03 1.25
N ARG A 58 13.14 19.83 1.05
CA ARG A 58 12.36 18.65 0.62
C ARG A 58 11.25 18.30 1.61
N SER A 59 11.49 18.40 2.92
CA SER A 59 10.44 18.26 3.94
C SER A 59 9.29 19.23 3.76
N ARG A 60 9.61 20.51 3.50
CA ARG A 60 8.60 21.57 3.30
C ARG A 60 7.77 21.34 2.04
N ILE A 61 8.44 21.01 0.92
CA ILE A 61 7.78 20.67 -0.34
C ILE A 61 6.88 19.45 -0.15
N PHE A 62 7.35 18.41 0.55
CA PHE A 62 6.56 17.22 0.84
C PHE A 62 5.34 17.54 1.71
N ALA A 63 5.48 18.40 2.73
CA ALA A 63 4.36 18.83 3.56
C ALA A 63 3.27 19.56 2.74
N HIS A 64 3.68 20.43 1.81
CA HIS A 64 2.76 21.04 0.83
C HIS A 64 2.07 19.98 -0.02
N ALA A 65 2.84 19.10 -0.66
CA ALA A 65 2.30 18.04 -1.51
C ALA A 65 1.33 17.11 -0.74
N LYS A 66 1.63 16.81 0.52
CA LYS A 66 0.78 16.03 1.42
C LYS A 66 -0.56 16.73 1.67
N PHE A 67 -0.55 18.02 1.98
CA PHE A 67 -1.79 18.79 2.16
C PHE A 67 -2.67 18.75 0.89
N ARG A 68 -2.05 18.90 -0.29
CA ARG A 68 -2.76 18.80 -1.58
C ARG A 68 -3.31 17.40 -1.82
N ALA A 69 -2.53 16.36 -1.51
CA ALA A 69 -2.94 14.96 -1.61
C ALA A 69 -4.10 14.61 -0.66
N GLU A 70 -4.11 15.14 0.57
CA GLU A 70 -5.21 14.95 1.53
C GLU A 70 -6.54 15.47 0.96
N ASN A 71 -6.56 16.71 0.49
CA ASN A 71 -7.76 17.32 -0.09
C ASN A 71 -8.23 16.56 -1.34
N PHE A 72 -7.30 16.19 -2.23
CA PHE A 72 -7.65 15.50 -3.46
C PHE A 72 -8.23 14.09 -3.21
N LEU A 73 -7.63 13.33 -2.29
CA LEU A 73 -8.01 11.94 -2.04
C LEU A 73 -9.32 11.77 -1.24
N ASP A 74 -9.93 12.84 -0.74
CA ASP A 74 -11.22 12.77 -0.01
C ASP A 74 -12.36 12.22 -0.88
N HIS A 75 -12.31 12.51 -2.18
CA HIS A 75 -13.33 12.12 -3.14
C HIS A 75 -12.92 10.92 -3.99
N VAL A 76 -11.83 10.23 -3.62
CA VAL A 76 -11.24 9.13 -4.37
C VAL A 76 -11.39 7.82 -3.61
N ASP A 77 -11.58 6.73 -4.34
CA ASP A 77 -11.82 5.39 -3.78
C ASP A 77 -10.62 4.43 -3.94
N CYS A 78 -9.73 4.70 -4.92
CA CYS A 78 -8.50 3.95 -5.15
C CYS A 78 -7.46 4.85 -5.84
N LEU A 79 -6.20 4.71 -5.44
CA LEU A 79 -5.06 5.40 -6.04
C LEU A 79 -4.34 4.47 -7.02
N VAL A 80 -4.01 5.00 -8.20
CA VAL A 80 -3.26 4.31 -9.24
C VAL A 80 -2.10 5.19 -9.66
N LEU A 81 -0.88 4.73 -9.39
CA LEU A 81 0.35 5.37 -9.84
C LEU A 81 0.72 4.83 -11.21
N SER A 82 0.86 5.74 -12.18
CA SER A 82 1.18 5.38 -13.55
C SER A 82 2.68 5.18 -13.79
N GLY A 83 3.02 4.62 -14.95
CA GLY A 83 4.41 4.50 -15.40
C GLY A 83 5.00 5.85 -15.83
N ASN A 84 6.32 5.94 -15.79
CA ASN A 84 7.09 7.14 -16.11
C ASN A 84 8.25 6.87 -17.05
N ILE A 85 8.73 7.94 -17.68
CA ILE A 85 9.98 7.95 -18.43
C ILE A 85 11.11 8.52 -17.55
N ALA A 86 10.82 9.53 -16.74
CA ALA A 86 11.79 10.12 -15.82
C ALA A 86 12.09 9.15 -14.66
N MET A 87 13.37 9.00 -14.30
CA MET A 87 13.81 8.15 -13.20
C MET A 87 13.40 8.75 -11.84
N ILE A 88 13.30 7.90 -10.82
CA ILE A 88 13.15 8.37 -9.43
C ILE A 88 14.51 8.88 -8.94
N ASP A 89 14.49 10.00 -8.23
CA ASP A 89 15.68 10.63 -7.67
C ASP A 89 16.47 9.69 -6.73
N PRO A 90 17.71 9.32 -7.08
CA PRO A 90 18.55 8.43 -6.28
C PRO A 90 18.83 8.90 -4.86
N GLU A 91 18.82 10.22 -4.60
CA GLU A 91 19.03 10.73 -3.24
C GLU A 91 17.94 10.26 -2.26
N LEU A 92 16.74 9.93 -2.76
CA LEU A 92 15.62 9.45 -1.94
C LEU A 92 15.82 8.02 -1.43
N PHE A 93 16.77 7.29 -2.00
CA PHE A 93 17.17 5.95 -1.58
C PHE A 93 18.70 5.84 -1.46
N HIS A 94 19.33 6.94 -1.01
CA HIS A 94 20.74 7.01 -0.60
C HIS A 94 21.77 6.69 -1.69
N GLN A 95 21.45 7.00 -2.94
CA GLN A 95 22.35 6.86 -4.09
C GLN A 95 22.63 8.22 -4.75
N GLU A 96 23.71 8.27 -5.54
CA GLU A 96 24.11 9.48 -6.26
C GLU A 96 23.32 9.65 -7.56
N ARG A 97 23.03 10.91 -7.92
CA ARG A 97 22.42 11.24 -9.21
C ARG A 97 23.45 11.08 -10.34
N PHE A 98 22.95 10.65 -11.50
CA PHE A 98 23.72 10.59 -12.73
C PHE A 98 23.28 11.70 -13.69
N GLU A 99 24.21 12.50 -14.19
CA GLU A 99 23.93 13.62 -15.12
C GLU A 99 23.27 13.16 -16.44
N SER A 100 23.49 11.90 -16.84
CA SER A 100 22.91 11.32 -18.06
C SER A 100 21.43 10.96 -17.93
N GLN A 101 20.85 11.08 -16.74
CA GLN A 101 19.46 10.73 -16.46
C GLN A 101 18.59 11.97 -16.31
N THR A 102 17.30 11.78 -16.61
CA THR A 102 16.28 12.81 -16.39
C THR A 102 15.46 12.44 -15.16
N TYR A 103 15.37 13.37 -14.21
CA TYR A 103 14.58 13.23 -12.99
C TYR A 103 13.40 14.19 -13.03
N ASP A 104 12.27 13.74 -12.48
CA ASP A 104 11.09 14.58 -12.27
C ASP A 104 10.81 14.69 -10.77
N PHE A 105 11.53 15.61 -10.12
CA PHE A 105 11.49 15.82 -8.68
C PHE A 105 10.08 16.19 -8.19
N SER A 106 9.43 17.13 -8.89
CA SER A 106 8.08 17.59 -8.58
C SER A 106 7.06 16.46 -8.62
N ARG A 107 7.10 15.62 -9.67
CA ARG A 107 6.24 14.44 -9.76
C ARG A 107 6.52 13.46 -8.63
N THR A 108 7.79 13.16 -8.40
CA THR A 108 8.22 12.15 -7.41
C THR A 108 7.71 12.52 -6.02
N ILE A 109 7.86 13.78 -5.60
CA ILE A 109 7.34 14.24 -4.30
C ILE A 109 5.82 14.18 -4.23
N ALA A 110 5.12 14.63 -5.28
CA ALA A 110 3.66 14.57 -5.33
C ALA A 110 3.13 13.13 -5.23
N GLU A 111 3.75 12.19 -5.95
CA GLU A 111 3.37 10.77 -5.92
C GLU A 111 3.70 10.13 -4.57
N LEU A 112 4.86 10.42 -3.97
CA LEU A 112 5.19 9.98 -2.60
C LEU A 112 4.16 10.49 -1.58
N ALA A 113 3.71 11.75 -1.72
CA ALA A 113 2.68 12.32 -0.87
C ALA A 113 1.32 11.64 -1.06
N LEU A 114 0.93 11.33 -2.31
CA LEU A 114 -0.28 10.55 -2.60
C LEU A 114 -0.22 9.15 -1.97
N VAL A 115 0.91 8.45 -2.10
CA VAL A 115 1.12 7.13 -1.48
C VAL A 115 1.04 7.23 0.04
N HIS A 116 1.65 8.24 0.63
CA HIS A 116 1.61 8.47 2.08
C HIS A 116 0.18 8.58 2.59
N VAL A 117 -0.60 9.47 1.99
CA VAL A 117 -1.98 9.74 2.40
C VAL A 117 -2.88 8.53 2.12
N ALA A 118 -2.76 7.89 0.95
CA ALA A 118 -3.52 6.70 0.61
C ALA A 118 -3.24 5.54 1.59
N THR A 119 -1.97 5.35 1.96
CA THR A 119 -1.54 4.34 2.93
C THR A 119 -2.14 4.61 4.31
N GLN A 120 -2.07 5.85 4.81
CA GLN A 120 -2.68 6.25 6.09
C GLN A 120 -4.18 6.01 6.14
N ARG A 121 -4.87 6.18 5.01
CA ARG A 121 -6.32 5.96 4.90
C ARG A 121 -6.69 4.48 4.76
N GLY A 122 -5.71 3.61 4.49
CA GLY A 122 -5.97 2.23 4.06
C GLY A 122 -6.76 2.19 2.75
N MET A 123 -6.44 3.08 1.82
CA MET A 123 -6.97 3.10 0.46
C MET A 123 -6.24 2.04 -0.39
N PRO A 124 -6.92 1.32 -1.30
CA PRO A 124 -6.27 0.45 -2.27
C PRO A 124 -5.31 1.23 -3.18
N ILE A 125 -4.12 0.69 -3.41
CA ILE A 125 -3.09 1.32 -4.27
C ILE A 125 -2.64 0.34 -5.35
N MET A 126 -2.70 0.79 -6.61
CA MET A 126 -2.06 0.14 -7.74
C MET A 126 -0.83 0.95 -8.16
N GLY A 127 0.30 0.31 -8.43
CA GLY A 127 1.48 0.98 -9.01
C GLY A 127 1.94 0.26 -10.26
N ILE A 128 2.17 0.98 -11.35
CA ILE A 128 2.61 0.41 -12.63
C ILE A 128 3.95 1.03 -13.03
N CYS A 129 4.95 0.19 -13.34
CA CYS A 129 6.29 0.60 -13.77
C CYS A 129 6.90 1.65 -12.82
N GLY A 130 6.95 2.92 -13.21
CA GLY A 130 7.30 4.02 -12.31
C GLY A 130 6.54 4.04 -10.99
N GLY A 131 5.24 3.76 -11.01
CA GLY A 131 4.43 3.65 -9.81
C GLY A 131 4.85 2.49 -8.90
N HIS A 132 5.38 1.40 -9.44
CA HIS A 132 5.96 0.31 -8.65
C HIS A 132 7.23 0.77 -7.92
N GLN A 133 8.09 1.51 -8.62
CA GLN A 133 9.31 2.08 -8.07
C GLN A 133 9.02 3.12 -6.97
N VAL A 134 8.05 4.01 -7.18
CA VAL A 134 7.64 5.02 -6.18
C VAL A 134 7.15 4.35 -4.89
N VAL A 135 6.35 3.28 -4.98
CA VAL A 135 5.87 2.57 -3.79
C VAL A 135 7.00 1.84 -3.06
N ALA A 136 7.94 1.26 -3.80
CA ALA A 136 9.12 0.64 -3.21
C ALA A 136 9.95 1.67 -2.44
N VAL A 137 10.31 2.78 -3.10
CA VAL A 137 11.07 3.88 -2.49
C VAL A 137 10.32 4.48 -1.31
N TYR A 138 9.01 4.72 -1.40
CA TYR A 138 8.19 5.19 -0.28
C TYR A 138 8.36 4.34 0.98
N GLY A 139 8.39 3.00 0.82
CA GLY A 139 8.57 2.08 1.93
C GLY A 139 10.00 2.05 2.50
N GLY A 140 10.98 2.65 1.83
CA GLY A 140 12.41 2.52 2.15
C GLY A 140 13.12 1.41 1.38
N GLY A 141 12.58 1.01 0.23
CA GLY A 141 13.29 0.15 -0.72
C GLY A 141 14.25 0.93 -1.61
N THR A 142 15.10 0.20 -2.34
CA THR A 142 16.10 0.75 -3.26
C THR A 142 15.82 0.36 -4.70
N LEU A 143 16.35 1.16 -5.63
CA LEU A 143 16.25 0.91 -7.05
C LEU A 143 17.65 0.70 -7.64
N LYS A 144 17.68 0.01 -8.78
CA LYS A 144 18.87 -0.20 -9.59
C LYS A 144 18.57 0.02 -11.06
N ASP A 145 19.48 0.68 -11.75
CA ASP A 145 19.42 0.84 -13.19
C ASP A 145 19.90 -0.41 -13.92
N LEU A 146 19.24 -0.73 -15.03
CA LEU A 146 19.59 -1.86 -15.86
C LEU A 146 20.64 -1.47 -16.88
N ASN A 147 21.73 -2.23 -16.96
CA ASN A 147 22.72 -2.07 -18.01
C ASN A 147 22.23 -2.66 -19.35
N ALA A 148 22.94 -2.35 -20.45
CA ALA A 148 22.56 -2.81 -21.79
C ALA A 148 22.38 -4.34 -21.91
N GLY A 149 23.16 -5.13 -21.17
CA GLY A 149 23.02 -6.58 -21.14
C GLY A 149 21.74 -7.03 -20.43
N GLU A 150 21.37 -6.37 -19.34
CA GLU A 150 20.12 -6.61 -18.61
C GLU A 150 18.91 -6.16 -19.42
N LEU A 151 18.95 -4.98 -20.06
CA LEU A 151 17.91 -4.46 -20.95
C LEU A 151 17.57 -5.43 -22.10
N ASN A 152 18.60 -6.04 -22.69
CA ASN A 152 18.42 -7.04 -23.74
C ASN A 152 17.76 -8.32 -23.22
N LYS A 153 18.10 -8.77 -22.01
CA LYS A 153 17.53 -9.98 -21.40
C LYS A 153 16.05 -9.81 -21.05
N GLN A 154 15.65 -8.65 -20.52
CA GLN A 154 14.25 -8.36 -20.19
C GLN A 154 13.37 -8.03 -21.40
N ARG A 155 13.92 -8.07 -22.62
CA ARG A 155 13.24 -7.69 -23.87
C ARG A 155 12.52 -6.36 -23.80
N PHE A 156 13.27 -5.29 -23.54
CA PHE A 156 12.75 -3.93 -23.50
C PHE A 156 11.79 -3.62 -24.66
N MET A 157 10.64 -2.98 -24.36
CA MET A 157 9.56 -2.67 -25.30
C MET A 157 8.94 -3.90 -25.97
N ASN A 158 8.81 -4.99 -25.22
CA ASN A 158 8.22 -6.24 -25.70
C ASN A 158 7.52 -7.02 -24.57
N TYR A 159 6.88 -8.13 -24.94
CA TYR A 159 6.31 -9.09 -24.01
C TYR A 159 7.38 -10.03 -23.46
N GLU A 160 7.44 -10.16 -22.14
CA GLU A 160 8.37 -11.04 -21.45
C GLU A 160 7.64 -11.94 -20.44
N SER A 161 8.23 -13.11 -20.17
CA SER A 161 7.66 -14.10 -19.27
C SER A 161 7.88 -13.71 -17.81
N ILE A 162 6.82 -13.79 -17.02
CA ILE A 162 6.82 -13.42 -15.61
C ILE A 162 6.33 -14.62 -14.81
N LEU A 163 7.12 -15.01 -13.80
CA LEU A 163 6.82 -16.12 -12.91
C LEU A 163 6.16 -15.59 -11.64
N PHE A 164 4.88 -15.93 -11.45
CA PHE A 164 4.08 -15.57 -10.29
C PHE A 164 4.14 -16.66 -9.22
N HIS A 165 4.47 -16.28 -7.99
CA HIS A 165 4.55 -17.20 -6.87
C HIS A 165 3.17 -17.74 -6.47
N VAL A 166 3.14 -18.96 -5.93
CA VAL A 166 1.91 -19.69 -5.57
C VAL A 166 0.98 -18.89 -4.65
N ASP A 167 1.55 -18.10 -3.74
CA ASP A 167 0.84 -17.35 -2.70
C ASP A 167 0.66 -15.86 -3.05
N SER A 168 0.80 -15.49 -4.33
CA SER A 168 0.49 -14.16 -4.85
C SER A 168 -1.02 -13.96 -4.99
N LEU A 169 -1.51 -12.80 -4.51
CA LEU A 169 -2.87 -12.36 -4.77
C LEU A 169 -3.05 -12.05 -6.26
N LEU A 170 -2.06 -11.42 -6.89
CA LEU A 170 -2.06 -11.14 -8.32
C LEU A 170 -2.19 -12.42 -9.15
N LYS A 171 -1.44 -13.48 -8.79
CA LYS A 171 -1.63 -14.82 -9.38
C LYS A 171 -3.08 -15.28 -9.26
N ALA A 172 -3.67 -15.22 -8.06
CA ALA A 172 -5.03 -15.67 -7.81
C ALA A 172 -6.10 -14.87 -8.59
N ILE A 173 -5.80 -13.62 -8.93
CA ILE A 173 -6.63 -12.77 -9.81
C ILE A 173 -6.53 -13.27 -11.26
N ILE A 174 -5.31 -13.44 -11.79
CA ILE A 174 -5.09 -13.77 -13.21
C ILE A 174 -5.35 -15.24 -13.54
N SER A 175 -5.17 -16.16 -12.57
CA SER A 175 -5.32 -17.61 -12.79
C SER A 175 -6.76 -18.04 -13.11
N GLN A 176 -7.75 -17.23 -12.73
CA GLN A 176 -9.18 -17.54 -12.91
C GLN A 176 -9.55 -17.76 -14.39
N HIS A 177 -8.80 -17.17 -15.32
CA HIS A 177 -9.06 -17.23 -16.76
C HIS A 177 -8.07 -18.10 -17.53
N LEU A 178 -7.10 -18.71 -16.84
CA LEU A 178 -6.02 -19.48 -17.45
C LEU A 178 -6.11 -20.99 -17.18
N ASN A 179 -7.17 -21.47 -16.50
CA ASN A 179 -7.28 -22.86 -16.00
C ASN A 179 -6.00 -23.32 -15.28
N ALA A 180 -5.34 -22.39 -14.60
CA ALA A 180 -4.04 -22.65 -13.98
C ALA A 180 -4.21 -23.33 -12.63
N GLU A 181 -3.37 -24.32 -12.36
CA GLU A 181 -3.39 -25.08 -11.11
C GLU A 181 -3.10 -24.16 -9.90
N PRO A 182 -4.02 -24.06 -8.92
CA PRO A 182 -3.84 -23.17 -7.78
C PRO A 182 -2.59 -23.45 -6.95
N SER A 183 -2.10 -24.69 -6.96
CA SER A 183 -0.97 -25.14 -6.16
C SER A 183 0.40 -24.99 -6.82
N LEU A 184 0.46 -24.55 -8.09
CA LEU A 184 1.70 -24.38 -8.85
C LEU A 184 2.01 -22.90 -9.09
N GLU A 185 3.26 -22.58 -9.40
CA GLU A 185 3.61 -21.24 -9.90
C GLU A 185 2.97 -21.04 -11.28
N LEU A 186 2.69 -19.80 -11.64
CA LEU A 186 2.10 -19.45 -12.93
C LEU A 186 3.10 -18.62 -13.72
N GLU A 187 3.37 -19.02 -14.95
CA GLU A 187 4.12 -18.22 -15.89
C GLU A 187 3.15 -17.56 -16.88
N HIS A 188 3.24 -16.24 -17.04
CA HIS A 188 2.42 -15.49 -18.00
C HIS A 188 3.20 -14.30 -18.55
N LYS A 189 2.87 -13.89 -19.79
CA LYS A 189 3.61 -12.81 -20.46
C LYS A 189 2.92 -11.46 -20.32
N PHE A 190 3.68 -10.45 -19.94
CA PHE A 190 3.22 -9.05 -19.91
C PHE A 190 4.19 -8.13 -20.66
N PHE A 191 3.71 -6.96 -21.07
CA PHE A 191 4.52 -5.96 -21.75
C PHE A 191 5.44 -5.24 -20.74
N GLY A 192 6.74 -5.25 -21.00
CA GLY A 192 7.78 -4.58 -20.20
C GLY A 192 8.41 -3.41 -20.94
N ALA A 193 8.55 -2.28 -20.25
CA ALA A 193 9.18 -1.06 -20.77
C ALA A 193 9.78 -0.21 -19.64
N HIS A 194 10.86 -0.70 -19.02
CA HIS A 194 11.53 -0.04 -17.91
C HIS A 194 13.05 -0.12 -18.03
N ASN A 195 13.72 0.93 -17.57
CA ASN A 195 15.18 1.03 -17.53
C ASN A 195 15.75 0.88 -16.11
N GLN A 196 14.88 0.91 -15.11
CA GLN A 196 15.19 0.82 -13.69
C GLN A 196 14.26 -0.22 -13.07
N VAL A 197 14.74 -0.93 -12.05
CA VAL A 197 14.00 -1.97 -11.34
C VAL A 197 14.14 -1.77 -9.83
N VAL A 198 13.23 -2.37 -9.07
CA VAL A 198 13.37 -2.47 -7.62
C VAL A 198 14.44 -3.49 -7.28
N GLU A 199 15.48 -3.06 -6.57
CA GLU A 199 16.56 -3.92 -6.09
C GLU A 199 16.20 -4.52 -4.73
N GLU A 200 15.78 -3.67 -3.79
CA GLU A 200 15.33 -4.10 -2.47
C GLU A 200 13.92 -3.57 -2.18
N LEU A 201 13.06 -4.45 -1.68
CA LEU A 201 11.74 -4.06 -1.19
C LEU A 201 11.81 -3.67 0.28
N ALA A 202 11.08 -2.62 0.60
CA ALA A 202 10.81 -2.20 1.97
C ALA A 202 10.14 -3.28 2.83
N GLN A 203 10.31 -3.15 4.15
CA GLN A 203 9.57 -3.95 5.11
C GLN A 203 8.04 -3.77 4.93
N GLY A 204 7.32 -4.89 4.96
CA GLY A 204 5.87 -4.91 4.75
C GLY A 204 5.45 -5.17 3.29
N PHE A 205 6.39 -5.21 2.35
CA PHE A 205 6.18 -5.65 0.98
C PHE A 205 6.88 -6.99 0.71
N VAL A 206 6.35 -7.76 -0.24
CA VAL A 206 6.91 -9.04 -0.67
C VAL A 206 6.93 -9.11 -2.18
N ALA A 207 8.05 -9.56 -2.75
CA ALA A 207 8.13 -9.91 -4.16
C ALA A 207 7.23 -11.11 -4.44
N LYS A 208 6.30 -10.94 -5.37
CA LYS A 208 5.24 -11.91 -5.70
C LYS A 208 5.25 -12.38 -7.14
N ALA A 209 6.01 -11.68 -7.98
CA ALA A 209 6.38 -12.17 -9.29
C ALA A 209 7.80 -11.73 -9.62
N VAL A 210 8.51 -12.54 -10.38
CA VAL A 210 9.86 -12.25 -10.87
C VAL A 210 9.94 -12.42 -12.38
N GLY A 211 10.88 -11.71 -13.00
CA GLY A 211 11.19 -11.83 -14.42
C GLY A 211 11.79 -13.20 -14.77
N SER A 212 11.96 -13.46 -16.07
CA SER A 212 12.55 -14.71 -16.57
C SER A 212 14.01 -14.91 -16.18
N ASP A 213 14.71 -13.86 -15.73
CA ASP A 213 16.03 -13.95 -15.11
C ASP A 213 16.00 -14.54 -13.68
N GLY A 214 14.82 -14.69 -13.09
CA GLY A 214 14.58 -15.23 -11.76
C GLY A 214 14.91 -14.29 -10.59
N HIS A 215 15.29 -13.04 -10.87
CA HIS A 215 15.77 -12.10 -9.86
C HIS A 215 15.01 -10.77 -9.88
N ASN A 216 14.74 -10.20 -11.06
CA ASN A 216 14.08 -8.90 -11.16
C ASN A 216 12.67 -8.98 -10.60
N ILE A 217 12.34 -8.07 -9.69
CA ILE A 217 11.03 -8.02 -9.04
C ILE A 217 10.03 -7.41 -10.01
N GLU A 218 9.13 -8.24 -10.53
CA GLU A 218 8.12 -7.84 -11.51
C GLU A 218 6.79 -7.48 -10.88
N ALA A 219 6.52 -7.99 -9.67
CA ALA A 219 5.38 -7.57 -8.88
C ALA A 219 5.68 -7.64 -7.39
N ALA A 220 5.16 -6.67 -6.64
CA ALA A 220 5.20 -6.66 -5.18
C ALA A 220 3.81 -6.40 -4.59
N GLU A 221 3.55 -7.05 -3.45
CA GLU A 221 2.28 -6.96 -2.72
C GLU A 221 2.53 -6.57 -1.25
N SER A 222 1.65 -5.74 -0.68
CA SER A 222 1.62 -5.47 0.76
C SER A 222 1.27 -6.74 1.54
N GLN A 223 1.98 -7.00 2.64
CA GLN A 223 1.70 -8.13 3.53
C GLN A 223 0.41 -7.95 4.34
N HIS A 224 0.06 -6.69 4.63
CA HIS A 224 -0.97 -6.32 5.60
C HIS A 224 -1.80 -5.12 5.11
N GLY A 225 -3.01 -4.96 5.65
CA GLY A 225 -3.84 -3.78 5.41
C GLY A 225 -4.65 -3.83 4.10
N SER A 226 -4.89 -2.66 3.54
CA SER A 226 -5.57 -2.51 2.24
C SER A 226 -4.69 -3.04 1.12
N PRO A 227 -5.25 -3.60 0.04
CA PRO A 227 -4.43 -4.15 -1.03
C PRO A 227 -3.59 -3.05 -1.69
N VAL A 228 -2.27 -3.20 -1.55
CA VAL A 228 -1.28 -2.53 -2.39
C VAL A 228 -0.67 -3.58 -3.30
N ILE A 229 -0.92 -3.49 -4.60
CA ILE A 229 -0.32 -4.38 -5.61
C ILE A 229 0.38 -3.50 -6.63
N THR A 230 1.64 -3.78 -6.88
CA THR A 230 2.46 -3.03 -7.82
C THR A 230 3.10 -3.96 -8.82
N THR A 231 3.22 -3.53 -10.07
CA THR A 231 3.77 -4.31 -11.18
C THR A 231 4.80 -3.48 -11.92
N GLN A 232 5.95 -4.06 -12.24
CA GLN A 232 6.96 -3.43 -13.08
C GLN A 232 6.53 -3.42 -14.56
N PHE A 233 5.75 -4.44 -14.95
CA PHE A 233 5.11 -4.56 -16.26
C PHE A 233 3.80 -3.76 -16.41
N HIS A 234 3.34 -3.64 -17.66
CA HIS A 234 2.20 -2.82 -18.08
C HIS A 234 0.99 -3.67 -18.55
N PRO A 235 0.07 -4.06 -17.64
CA PRO A 235 -1.14 -4.77 -18.03
C PRO A 235 -2.08 -3.92 -18.92
N GLU A 236 -2.03 -2.60 -18.83
CA GLU A 236 -2.84 -1.69 -19.63
C GLU A 236 -2.50 -1.72 -21.11
N VAL A 237 -1.23 -1.99 -21.44
CA VAL A 237 -0.76 -2.10 -22.82
C VAL A 237 -1.32 -3.37 -23.46
N THR A 238 -1.47 -4.45 -22.70
CA THR A 238 -2.15 -5.66 -23.18
C THR A 238 -3.61 -5.41 -23.55
N VAL A 239 -4.31 -4.57 -22.79
CA VAL A 239 -5.74 -4.29 -23.03
C VAL A 239 -5.96 -3.34 -24.21
N HIS A 240 -5.22 -2.24 -24.26
CA HIS A 240 -5.48 -1.13 -25.20
C HIS A 240 -4.32 -0.78 -26.14
N GLY A 241 -3.16 -1.43 -25.99
CA GLY A 241 -1.94 -1.11 -26.72
C GLY A 241 -1.27 0.17 -26.21
N LEU A 242 -0.24 0.65 -26.93
CA LEU A 242 0.29 2.01 -26.75
C LEU A 242 -0.48 2.97 -27.67
N PRO A 243 -0.83 4.20 -27.25
CA PRO A 243 -1.71 5.06 -28.07
C PRO A 243 -1.21 5.34 -29.48
N ASN A 244 0.11 5.47 -29.66
CA ASN A 244 0.70 5.79 -30.97
C ASN A 244 0.86 4.57 -31.88
N VAL A 245 0.88 3.36 -31.31
CA VAL A 245 1.04 2.09 -32.04
C VAL A 245 0.17 0.99 -31.42
N PRO A 246 -1.16 1.20 -31.32
CA PRO A 246 -2.01 0.36 -30.49
C PRO A 246 -2.05 -1.09 -30.98
N PHE A 247 -2.04 -1.29 -32.30
CA PHE A 247 -2.11 -2.61 -32.92
C PHE A 247 -0.87 -3.49 -32.67
N LEU A 248 0.28 -2.88 -32.37
CA LEU A 248 1.53 -3.62 -32.25
C LEU A 248 1.60 -4.41 -30.93
N TYR A 249 1.09 -3.80 -29.85
CA TYR A 249 1.24 -4.35 -28.50
C TYR A 249 -0.07 -4.80 -27.88
N LYS A 250 -1.22 -4.38 -28.40
CA LYS A 250 -2.51 -4.86 -27.94
C LYS A 250 -2.65 -6.37 -28.18
N LYS A 251 -3.15 -7.09 -27.18
CA LYS A 251 -3.51 -8.51 -27.29
C LYS A 251 -5.03 -8.70 -27.30
N HIS A 252 -5.45 -9.91 -27.65
CA HIS A 252 -6.84 -10.31 -27.76
C HIS A 252 -7.08 -11.64 -27.02
N GLY A 253 -8.34 -12.00 -26.82
CA GLY A 253 -8.70 -13.27 -26.17
C GLY A 253 -8.21 -13.33 -24.72
N ALA A 254 -7.66 -14.48 -24.32
CA ALA A 254 -7.31 -14.78 -22.94
C ALA A 254 -6.36 -13.75 -22.31
N ASP A 255 -5.30 -13.30 -23.01
CA ASP A 255 -4.31 -12.36 -22.48
C ASP A 255 -4.94 -11.00 -22.10
N ARG A 256 -5.88 -10.53 -22.93
CA ARG A 256 -6.63 -9.30 -22.68
C ARG A 256 -7.54 -9.46 -21.46
N GLU A 257 -8.27 -10.56 -21.38
CA GLU A 257 -9.19 -10.81 -20.26
C GLU A 257 -8.43 -10.97 -18.94
N VAL A 258 -7.28 -11.65 -18.96
CA VAL A 258 -6.36 -11.75 -17.82
C VAL A 258 -5.94 -10.37 -17.31
N SER A 259 -5.53 -9.49 -18.22
CA SER A 259 -5.11 -8.13 -17.86
C SER A 259 -6.29 -7.31 -17.32
N LEU A 260 -7.49 -7.46 -17.89
CA LEU A 260 -8.71 -6.81 -17.39
C LEU A 260 -9.07 -7.21 -15.96
N LYS A 261 -8.83 -8.46 -15.54
CA LYS A 261 -9.11 -8.91 -14.17
C LYS A 261 -8.33 -8.12 -13.12
N ILE A 262 -7.13 -7.65 -13.46
CA ILE A 262 -6.33 -6.80 -12.55
C ILE A 262 -7.06 -5.47 -12.31
N PHE A 263 -7.57 -4.83 -13.35
CA PHE A 263 -8.34 -3.59 -13.25
C PHE A 263 -9.68 -3.81 -12.54
N GLU A 264 -10.39 -4.90 -12.83
CA GLU A 264 -11.63 -5.27 -12.13
C GLU A 264 -11.41 -5.47 -10.63
N PHE A 265 -10.28 -6.08 -10.24
CA PHE A 265 -9.93 -6.24 -8.84
C PHE A 265 -9.82 -4.90 -8.14
N PHE A 266 -9.11 -3.93 -8.72
CA PHE A 266 -8.98 -2.59 -8.15
C PHE A 266 -10.28 -1.79 -8.16
N ALA A 267 -11.13 -1.97 -9.17
CA ALA A 267 -12.48 -1.41 -9.19
C ALA A 267 -13.32 -1.88 -7.99
N LYS A 268 -13.26 -3.19 -7.69
CA LYS A 268 -13.95 -3.80 -6.53
C LYS A 268 -13.30 -3.42 -5.20
N ALA A 269 -11.98 -3.35 -5.15
CA ALA A 269 -11.25 -2.91 -3.96
C ALA A 269 -11.63 -1.46 -3.60
N GLY A 270 -11.69 -0.57 -4.60
CA GLY A 270 -12.15 0.81 -4.41
C GLY A 270 -13.61 0.87 -3.97
N GLU A 271 -14.50 0.04 -4.53
CA GLU A 271 -15.89 -0.04 -4.08
C GLU A 271 -15.99 -0.46 -2.60
N ALA A 272 -15.21 -1.46 -2.18
CA ALA A 272 -15.15 -1.89 -0.78
C ALA A 272 -14.64 -0.77 0.13
N TYR A 273 -13.63 -0.01 -0.31
CA TYR A 273 -13.12 1.15 0.41
C TYR A 273 -14.15 2.29 0.51
N LYS A 274 -14.89 2.57 -0.58
CA LYS A 274 -15.99 3.52 -0.58
C LYS A 274 -17.08 3.15 0.42
N ASN A 275 -17.48 1.88 0.44
CA ASN A 275 -18.47 1.37 1.39
C ASN A 275 -17.99 1.53 2.84
N LYS A 276 -16.69 1.29 3.10
CA LYS A 276 -16.07 1.56 4.41
C LYS A 276 -16.16 3.05 4.77
N LYS A 277 -15.80 3.98 3.87
CA LYS A 277 -15.91 5.44 4.12
C LYS A 277 -17.33 5.85 4.47
N ASN A 278 -18.32 5.40 3.69
CA ASN A 278 -19.72 5.71 3.91
C ASN A 278 -20.20 5.21 5.27
N LEU A 279 -19.90 3.94 5.60
CA LEU A 279 -20.27 3.36 6.88
C LEU A 279 -19.66 4.14 8.07
N VAL A 280 -18.38 4.51 7.98
CA VAL A 280 -17.71 5.30 9.02
C VAL A 280 -18.36 6.68 9.16
N SER A 281 -18.72 7.33 8.06
CA SER A 281 -19.41 8.63 8.08
C SER A 281 -20.80 8.55 8.72
N GLU A 282 -21.56 7.49 8.41
CA GLU A 282 -22.87 7.24 9.01
C GLU A 282 -22.77 7.00 10.52
N ILE A 283 -21.79 6.20 10.95
CA ILE A 283 -21.56 5.93 12.37
C ILE A 283 -21.25 7.24 13.10
N LYS A 284 -20.33 8.05 12.57
CA LYS A 284 -19.96 9.36 13.16
C LYS A 284 -21.18 10.29 13.27
N SER A 285 -22.03 10.32 12.24
CA SER A 285 -23.25 11.14 12.25
C SER A 285 -24.29 10.69 13.28
N LYS A 286 -24.33 9.40 13.62
CA LYS A 286 -25.27 8.82 14.60
C LYS A 286 -24.74 8.85 16.03
N SER A 287 -23.42 8.82 16.22
CA SER A 287 -22.78 8.85 17.54
C SER A 287 -22.58 10.26 18.11
N CYS A 288 -22.72 11.30 17.30
CA CYS A 288 -22.68 12.69 17.76
C CYS A 288 -24.12 13.12 18.12
N PRO A 289 -24.46 13.35 19.41
CA PRO A 289 -25.75 13.93 19.74
C PRO A 289 -25.81 15.30 19.08
N ARG A 290 -26.89 15.58 18.32
CA ARG A 290 -27.22 16.97 17.98
C ARG A 290 -27.29 17.73 19.30
N GLU A 291 -26.37 18.65 19.53
CA GLU A 291 -26.59 19.70 20.51
C GLU A 291 -27.89 20.39 20.10
N SER A 292 -28.96 20.09 20.83
CA SER A 292 -30.17 20.88 20.79
C SER A 292 -29.76 22.27 21.23
N SER A 293 -29.73 23.19 20.27
CA SER A 293 -29.65 24.63 20.51
C SER A 293 -30.71 25.00 21.55
N PHE A 294 -30.27 25.19 22.80
CA PHE A 294 -31.07 25.87 23.80
C PHE A 294 -31.12 27.35 23.39
N SER A 295 -32.13 27.72 22.59
CA SER A 295 -32.55 29.11 22.51
C SER A 295 -33.21 29.47 23.84
N LYS A 296 -32.48 30.23 24.65
CA LYS A 296 -33.10 31.13 25.62
C LYS A 296 -33.92 32.13 24.81
N ASP A 297 -35.24 32.14 25.00
CA ASP A 297 -36.07 33.34 25.02
C ASP A 297 -37.56 32.97 25.15
N LYS A 298 -38.07 33.16 26.37
CA LYS A 298 -39.33 33.89 26.70
C LYS A 298 -39.78 33.51 28.11
N GLN A 299 -39.52 34.42 29.05
CA GLN A 299 -40.40 34.65 30.19
C GLN A 299 -41.73 35.16 29.63
N ASP A 300 -42.84 34.53 30.01
CA ASP A 300 -44.10 35.21 30.32
C ASP A 300 -45.01 34.26 31.13
N ASN A 301 -45.55 34.83 32.21
CA ASN A 301 -46.35 34.20 33.26
C ASN A 301 -47.73 33.74 32.78
N ILE A 302 -48.20 32.53 33.15
CA ILE A 302 -49.61 32.29 33.54
C ILE A 302 -49.69 31.20 34.65
N ASN A 303 -50.60 31.47 35.58
CA ASN A 303 -50.89 30.87 36.89
C ASN A 303 -51.45 29.42 36.91
N LEU A 304 -51.43 28.90 38.14
CA LEU A 304 -51.89 27.64 38.73
C LEU A 304 -53.20 26.96 38.23
N ASN A 305 -53.16 25.62 38.37
CA ASN A 305 -54.24 24.64 38.56
C ASN A 305 -55.16 24.30 37.37
N THR A 306 -55.00 23.07 36.84
CA THR A 306 -56.04 22.01 36.78
C THR A 306 -55.53 20.80 35.99
N GLY A 307 -55.95 19.59 36.38
CA GLY A 307 -56.00 18.45 35.45
C GLY A 307 -54.93 17.36 35.59
N LYS A 308 -55.11 16.49 36.59
CA LYS A 308 -54.64 15.10 36.53
C LYS A 308 -55.28 14.41 35.31
N THR A 309 -54.61 14.33 34.17
CA THR A 309 -54.83 13.32 33.12
C THR A 309 -53.82 13.49 31.97
N ASN A 310 -52.78 12.64 31.91
CA ASN A 310 -52.15 12.11 30.66
C ASN A 310 -50.74 11.51 30.80
N VAL A 311 -50.35 10.98 31.97
CA VAL A 311 -49.04 10.28 32.14
C VAL A 311 -48.99 8.89 31.46
N LYS A 312 -50.09 8.36 30.90
CA LYS A 312 -50.11 7.00 30.32
C LYS A 312 -49.84 6.90 28.80
N LYS A 313 -49.72 8.01 28.06
CA LYS A 313 -49.52 7.95 26.59
C LYS A 313 -48.07 8.11 26.11
N GLN A 314 -47.14 8.52 26.98
CA GLN A 314 -45.74 8.74 26.63
C GLN A 314 -44.79 7.58 27.03
N ILE A 315 -45.30 6.56 27.73
CA ILE A 315 -44.50 5.40 28.19
C ILE A 315 -44.52 4.24 27.16
N ASN A 316 -45.45 4.23 26.20
CA ASN A 316 -45.55 3.16 25.19
C ASN A 316 -44.74 3.38 23.90
N SER A 317 -44.19 4.57 23.65
CA SER A 317 -43.28 4.80 22.51
C SER A 317 -41.81 4.50 22.85
N SER A 318 -41.43 4.51 24.14
CA SER A 318 -40.07 4.22 24.64
C SER A 318 -39.73 2.71 24.69
N LYS A 319 -40.75 1.84 24.81
CA LYS A 319 -40.56 0.37 24.82
C LYS A 319 -40.35 -0.24 23.43
N LYS A 320 -40.79 0.42 22.35
CA LYS A 320 -40.62 -0.07 20.96
C LYS A 320 -39.23 0.25 20.39
N THR A 321 -38.67 1.41 20.73
CA THR A 321 -37.31 1.83 20.36
C THR A 321 -36.22 1.02 21.05
N THR A 322 -36.43 0.64 22.32
CA THR A 322 -35.49 -0.23 23.05
C THR A 322 -35.46 -1.67 22.51
N GLY A 323 -36.59 -2.18 22.01
CA GLY A 323 -36.65 -3.49 21.34
C GLY A 323 -35.91 -3.50 19.99
N LEU A 324 -36.11 -2.47 19.17
CA LEU A 324 -35.45 -2.36 17.86
C LEU A 324 -33.93 -2.19 17.98
N VAL A 325 -33.47 -1.37 18.94
CA VAL A 325 -32.04 -1.18 19.23
C VAL A 325 -31.41 -2.48 19.75
N LYS A 326 -32.10 -3.27 20.58
CA LYS A 326 -31.64 -4.60 21.01
C LYS A 326 -31.54 -5.60 19.85
N ILE A 327 -32.48 -5.56 18.91
CA ILE A 327 -32.46 -6.44 17.72
C ILE A 327 -31.30 -6.06 16.79
N ILE A 328 -31.08 -4.76 16.57
CA ILE A 328 -29.98 -4.26 15.74
C ILE A 328 -28.62 -4.61 16.40
N ALA A 329 -28.49 -4.39 17.71
CA ALA A 329 -27.29 -4.78 18.45
C ALA A 329 -27.04 -6.30 18.41
N SER A 330 -28.09 -7.12 18.55
CA SER A 330 -28.01 -8.58 18.43
C SER A 330 -27.57 -9.03 17.03
N ASN A 331 -28.08 -8.40 15.98
CA ASN A 331 -27.71 -8.72 14.60
C ASN A 331 -26.28 -8.29 14.27
N ILE A 332 -25.83 -7.15 14.80
CA ILE A 332 -24.43 -6.69 14.69
C ILE A 332 -23.49 -7.64 15.42
N LEU A 333 -23.82 -8.08 16.64
CA LEU A 333 -23.01 -9.08 17.36
C LEU A 333 -22.93 -10.41 16.58
N LYS A 334 -24.05 -10.90 16.06
CA LYS A 334 -24.07 -12.12 15.22
C LYS A 334 -23.24 -11.97 13.95
N LEU A 335 -23.21 -10.78 13.35
CA LEU A 335 -22.39 -10.50 12.18
C LEU A 335 -20.90 -10.47 12.53
N ILE A 336 -20.54 -9.85 13.66
CA ILE A 336 -19.18 -9.83 14.19
C ILE A 336 -18.70 -11.27 14.50
N ASP A 337 -19.55 -12.11 15.08
CA ASP A 337 -19.19 -13.50 15.37
C ASP A 337 -19.04 -14.33 14.10
N LYS A 338 -19.87 -14.10 13.07
CA LYS A 338 -19.68 -14.72 11.74
C LYS A 338 -18.37 -14.28 11.08
N ILE A 339 -18.02 -13.01 11.18
CA ILE A 339 -16.75 -12.47 10.67
C ILE A 339 -15.58 -13.08 11.43
N LYS A 340 -15.64 -13.16 12.77
CA LYS A 340 -14.62 -13.82 13.59
C LYS A 340 -14.45 -15.29 13.22
N LEU A 341 -15.54 -16.04 13.07
CA LEU A 341 -15.52 -17.44 12.64
C LEU A 341 -14.94 -17.60 11.24
N PHE A 342 -15.25 -16.69 10.31
CA PHE A 342 -14.66 -16.66 8.98
C PHE A 342 -13.15 -16.43 9.02
N PHE A 343 -12.67 -15.46 9.81
CA PHE A 343 -11.23 -15.24 9.98
C PHE A 343 -10.52 -16.39 10.70
N ILE A 344 -11.15 -17.01 11.71
CA ILE A 344 -10.63 -18.22 12.37
C ILE A 344 -10.53 -19.38 11.37
N ALA A 345 -11.52 -19.55 10.49
CA ALA A 345 -11.50 -20.57 9.44
C ALA A 345 -10.40 -20.31 8.40
N VAL A 346 -10.23 -19.05 7.95
CA VAL A 346 -9.17 -18.64 7.02
C VAL A 346 -7.78 -18.83 7.64
N ILE A 347 -7.60 -18.47 8.92
CA ILE A 347 -6.34 -18.67 9.65
C ILE A 347 -6.06 -20.17 9.85
N SER A 348 -7.07 -20.96 10.23
CA SER A 348 -6.95 -22.41 10.39
C SER A 348 -6.62 -23.11 9.07
N TYR A 349 -7.22 -22.68 7.95
CA TYR A 349 -6.90 -23.17 6.61
C TYR A 349 -5.47 -22.81 6.18
N ARG A 350 -5.00 -21.59 6.48
CA ARG A 350 -3.60 -21.16 6.27
C ARG A 350 -2.59 -21.92 7.12
N LEU A 351 -2.91 -22.24 8.37
CA LEU A 351 -2.03 -23.02 9.26
C LEU A 351 -1.93 -24.48 8.83
N THR A 352 -3.05 -25.05 8.35
CA THR A 352 -3.10 -26.43 7.85
C THR A 352 -2.32 -26.58 6.55
N THR A 353 -2.43 -25.62 5.62
CA THR A 353 -1.66 -25.58 4.37
C THR A 353 -0.17 -25.34 4.59
N LYS A 354 0.23 -24.47 5.54
CA LYS A 354 1.64 -24.32 5.95
C LYS A 354 2.24 -25.61 6.50
N LYS A 355 1.53 -26.34 7.37
CA LYS A 355 1.97 -27.65 7.90
C LYS A 355 2.13 -28.71 6.79
N ILE A 356 1.16 -28.79 5.87
CA ILE A 356 1.21 -29.72 4.73
C ILE A 356 2.40 -29.42 3.81
N ASN A 357 2.68 -28.14 3.55
CA ASN A 357 3.81 -27.74 2.70
C ASN A 357 5.18 -27.97 3.38
N GLN A 358 5.27 -27.79 4.71
CA GLN A 358 6.48 -28.08 5.47
C GLN A 358 6.82 -29.59 5.48
N VAL A 359 5.81 -30.45 5.54
CA VAL A 359 5.97 -31.91 5.42
C VAL A 359 6.39 -32.33 4.00
N LYS A 360 5.81 -31.74 2.95
CA LYS A 360 6.21 -31.98 1.55
C LYS A 360 7.66 -31.52 1.27
N ARG A 361 8.08 -30.39 1.85
CA ARG A 361 9.45 -29.84 1.73
C ARG A 361 10.48 -30.73 2.45
N ARG A 362 10.15 -31.26 3.64
CA ARG A 362 10.97 -32.26 4.34
C ARG A 362 11.12 -33.57 3.55
N LYS A 363 10.06 -34.08 2.93
CA LYS A 363 10.13 -35.29 2.07
C LYS A 363 11.00 -35.06 0.81
N ARG A 364 10.98 -33.87 0.21
CA ARG A 364 11.84 -33.52 -0.94
C ARG A 364 13.32 -33.32 -0.57
N LEU A 365 13.59 -32.81 0.63
CA LEU A 365 14.97 -32.63 1.14
C LEU A 365 15.63 -33.96 1.50
N ILE A 366 14.88 -34.91 2.06
CA ILE A 366 15.37 -36.27 2.34
C ILE A 366 15.68 -37.04 1.05
N ALA A 367 14.95 -36.76 -0.05
CA ALA A 367 15.18 -37.39 -1.36
C ALA A 367 16.36 -36.78 -2.16
N LYS A 368 16.89 -35.61 -1.78
CA LYS A 368 17.97 -34.91 -2.52
C LYS A 368 19.33 -34.91 -1.79
N GLY A 369 19.43 -35.48 -0.60
CA GLY A 369 20.66 -35.55 0.20
C GLY A 369 21.56 -36.74 -0.17
N GLY A 370 22.06 -36.79 -1.40
CA GLY A 370 23.06 -37.75 -1.85
C GLY A 370 24.36 -37.08 -2.28
N SER A 371 25.37 -37.14 -1.40
CA SER A 371 26.82 -37.15 -1.67
C SER A 371 27.54 -35.90 -2.27
N LYS A 372 28.55 -35.46 -1.50
CA LYS A 372 29.92 -34.99 -1.87
C LYS A 372 30.32 -33.56 -1.49
N ASN A 373 31.47 -33.54 -0.80
CA ASN A 373 32.35 -32.46 -0.36
C ASN A 373 32.84 -31.54 -1.49
N ILE A 374 33.26 -30.30 -1.15
CA ILE A 374 34.62 -29.78 -1.37
C ILE A 374 34.84 -28.47 -0.56
N ARG A 375 36.12 -28.33 -0.16
CA ARG A 375 36.80 -27.45 0.78
C ARG A 375 36.58 -25.94 0.64
N ALA A 376 36.52 -25.28 1.79
CA ALA A 376 36.63 -23.84 1.96
C ALA A 376 38.11 -23.40 2.06
N HIS A 377 38.46 -22.35 1.31
CA HIS A 377 39.63 -21.51 1.58
C HIS A 377 39.20 -20.08 1.94
N LYS A 378 40.00 -19.50 2.82
CA LYS A 378 39.74 -18.41 3.75
C LYS A 378 40.23 -17.08 3.16
N LYS A 379 39.44 -16.00 3.30
CA LYS A 379 39.80 -14.61 3.69
C LYS A 379 39.17 -13.50 2.82
N SER A 380 38.04 -12.96 3.26
CA SER A 380 37.85 -11.52 3.44
C SER A 380 37.06 -11.33 4.74
N GLY A 381 37.58 -10.49 5.64
CA GLY A 381 37.19 -10.46 7.05
C GLY A 381 36.05 -9.51 7.38
N THR A 382 35.27 -9.92 8.38
CA THR A 382 34.66 -9.11 9.45
C THR A 382 33.29 -8.43 9.30
N LYS A 383 32.49 -8.64 8.24
CA LYS A 383 31.05 -8.27 8.28
C LYS A 383 30.08 -9.45 8.34
N GLU A 384 30.43 -10.59 7.74
CA GLU A 384 29.52 -11.74 7.62
C GLU A 384 29.29 -12.52 8.93
N SER A 385 30.16 -12.37 9.94
CA SER A 385 30.02 -13.07 11.23
C SER A 385 29.02 -12.39 12.16
N THR A 386 28.92 -11.06 12.11
CA THR A 386 28.11 -10.28 13.06
C THR A 386 26.62 -10.38 12.75
N VAL A 387 26.25 -10.32 11.46
CA VAL A 387 24.86 -10.48 11.01
C VAL A 387 24.32 -11.86 11.38
N LYS A 388 25.10 -12.93 11.17
CA LYS A 388 24.72 -14.29 11.60
C LYS A 388 24.55 -14.42 13.11
N ILE A 389 25.35 -13.71 13.91
CA ILE A 389 25.24 -13.70 15.37
C ILE A 389 23.96 -12.98 15.82
N ILE A 390 23.66 -11.81 15.24
CA ILE A 390 22.45 -11.03 15.52
C ILE A 390 21.20 -11.83 15.12
N GLU A 391 21.18 -12.42 13.93
CA GLU A 391 20.07 -13.27 13.46
C GLU A 391 19.85 -14.50 14.35
N THR A 392 20.94 -15.12 14.80
CA THR A 392 20.87 -16.31 15.67
C THR A 392 20.36 -15.93 17.06
N GLN A 393 20.82 -14.80 17.63
CA GLN A 393 20.33 -14.29 18.91
C GLN A 393 18.84 -13.93 18.84
N MET A 394 18.40 -13.25 17.77
CA MET A 394 16.99 -12.94 17.55
C MET A 394 16.13 -14.19 17.32
N LYS A 395 16.61 -15.18 16.53
CA LYS A 395 15.90 -16.46 16.30
C LYS A 395 15.72 -17.29 17.58
N HIS A 396 16.63 -17.16 18.53
CA HIS A 396 16.58 -17.86 19.82
C HIS A 396 15.96 -17.01 20.95
N GLY A 397 15.42 -15.82 20.64
CA GLY A 397 14.75 -14.96 21.63
C GLY A 397 15.69 -14.40 22.70
N GLN A 398 16.99 -14.31 22.41
CA GLN A 398 17.97 -13.74 23.33
C GLN A 398 18.06 -12.21 23.16
N PRO A 399 18.18 -11.43 24.25
CA PRO A 399 18.43 -10.00 24.16
C PRO A 399 19.74 -9.73 23.42
N LEU A 400 19.76 -8.74 22.53
CA LEU A 400 20.99 -8.32 21.86
C LEU A 400 21.94 -7.71 22.89
N SER A 401 23.24 -8.05 22.78
CA SER A 401 24.27 -7.33 23.52
C SER A 401 24.28 -5.85 23.09
N LYS A 402 24.68 -4.93 23.99
CA LYS A 402 24.71 -3.47 23.68
C LYS A 402 25.40 -3.15 22.35
N LYS A 403 26.56 -3.79 22.09
CA LYS A 403 27.33 -3.62 20.86
C LYS A 403 26.58 -4.11 19.61
N ASN A 404 25.87 -5.24 19.72
CA ASN A 404 25.07 -5.78 18.64
C ASN A 404 23.76 -4.98 18.42
N ALA A 405 23.22 -4.36 19.48
CA ALA A 405 22.07 -3.48 19.40
C ALA A 405 22.41 -2.13 18.75
N GLU A 406 23.59 -1.56 19.04
CA GLU A 406 24.10 -0.38 18.33
C GLU A 406 24.34 -0.69 16.85
N GLN A 407 25.02 -1.80 16.53
CA GLN A 407 25.23 -2.20 15.13
C GLN A 407 23.94 -2.57 14.39
N ALA A 408 22.93 -3.12 15.08
CA ALA A 408 21.61 -3.33 14.49
C ALA A 408 20.88 -2.01 14.24
N ARG A 409 21.04 -1.00 15.11
CA ARG A 409 20.50 0.34 14.88
C ARG A 409 21.20 1.05 13.72
N ASP A 410 22.52 0.89 13.58
CA ASP A 410 23.27 1.45 12.45
C ASP A 410 22.81 0.81 11.12
N LEU A 411 22.52 -0.49 11.11
CA LEU A 411 21.93 -1.20 9.95
C LEU A 411 20.46 -0.83 9.70
N GLU A 412 19.67 -0.53 10.73
CA GLU A 412 18.31 0.03 10.60
C GLU A 412 18.35 1.47 10.06
N GLN A 413 19.42 2.23 10.32
CA GLN A 413 19.62 3.55 9.76
C GLN A 413 19.95 3.54 8.26
N GLU A 414 20.46 2.42 7.72
CA GLU A 414 20.77 2.28 6.29
C GLU A 414 19.51 2.06 5.41
N ASN A 415 18.35 1.72 5.99
CA ASN A 415 17.09 1.42 5.28
C ASN A 415 15.94 2.36 5.68
N ILE A 416 16.24 3.65 5.79
CA ILE A 416 15.30 4.67 6.21
C ILE A 416 14.45 5.14 5.02
N SER A 417 13.12 5.03 5.14
CA SER A 417 12.17 5.59 4.15
C SER A 417 12.47 7.08 3.85
N PRO A 418 12.30 7.53 2.59
CA PRO A 418 12.51 8.92 2.20
C PRO A 418 11.71 9.92 3.05
N LEU A 419 10.62 9.47 3.67
CA LEU A 419 9.88 10.31 4.61
C LEU A 419 10.73 10.74 5.80
N HIS A 420 11.55 9.86 6.35
CA HIS A 420 12.48 10.21 7.43
C HIS A 420 13.62 11.11 6.93
N ILE A 421 14.09 10.91 5.68
CA ILE A 421 15.02 11.86 5.01
C ILE A 421 14.38 13.25 4.90
N MET A 422 13.07 13.28 4.68
CA MET A 422 12.22 14.46 4.68
C MET A 422 11.68 14.81 6.08
N GLY A 423 12.31 14.38 7.17
CA GLY A 423 11.95 14.77 8.55
C GLY A 423 10.55 14.32 9.02
N ASN A 424 9.89 13.43 8.28
CA ASN A 424 8.59 12.87 8.57
C ASN A 424 8.72 11.41 9.02
N THR A 425 8.05 11.03 10.08
CA THR A 425 7.91 9.60 10.38
C THR A 425 7.08 8.97 9.26
N PRO A 426 7.51 7.84 8.66
CA PRO A 426 6.66 7.01 7.84
C PRO A 426 5.34 6.79 8.57
N ALA A 427 4.23 6.74 7.82
CA ALA A 427 2.94 6.39 8.41
C ALA A 427 3.18 5.16 9.29
N ARG A 428 2.88 5.27 10.61
CA ARG A 428 3.23 4.26 11.64
C ARG A 428 3.17 2.88 11.00
N LEU A 429 4.35 2.31 10.74
CA LEU A 429 4.56 1.05 10.04
C LEU A 429 3.46 0.08 10.47
N TRP A 430 2.78 -0.50 9.48
CA TRP A 430 1.74 -1.52 9.63
C TRP A 430 2.03 -2.37 10.86
N SER A 431 1.33 -2.07 11.95
CA SER A 431 1.72 -2.55 13.28
C SER A 431 1.89 -4.05 13.25
N ALA A 432 3.06 -4.53 13.68
CA ALA A 432 3.35 -5.94 13.95
C ALA A 432 2.40 -6.58 14.99
N ASN A 433 1.52 -5.77 15.59
CA ASN A 433 0.56 -6.22 16.59
C ASN A 433 -0.59 -6.97 15.91
N LYS A 434 -0.68 -8.25 16.28
CA LYS A 434 -1.85 -9.09 16.00
C LYS A 434 -3.11 -8.37 16.52
N PRO A 435 -4.25 -8.49 15.83
CA PRO A 435 -5.51 -8.03 16.39
C PRO A 435 -5.79 -8.82 17.68
N GLY A 436 -5.69 -8.16 18.83
CA GLY A 436 -5.93 -8.76 20.15
C GLY A 436 -4.96 -8.37 21.26
N GLU A 437 -3.81 -7.77 20.97
CA GLU A 437 -2.94 -7.21 22.01
C GLU A 437 -3.41 -5.79 22.35
N GLY A 438 -4.40 -5.74 23.23
CA GLY A 438 -4.90 -4.51 23.83
C GLY A 438 -3.83 -3.85 24.68
N VAL A 439 -3.63 -2.55 24.41
CA VAL A 439 -3.07 -1.58 25.34
C VAL A 439 -3.89 -1.65 26.63
N LEU A 440 -3.24 -2.00 27.73
CA LEU A 440 -3.67 -1.67 29.07
C LEU A 440 -2.49 -1.00 29.78
N ASP A 441 -2.79 0.18 30.33
CA ASP A 441 -1.95 1.16 31.01
C ASP A 441 -0.86 0.61 31.92
N ASN A 442 0.23 1.39 32.05
CA ASN A 442 0.54 1.96 33.37
C ASN A 442 1.57 3.11 33.32
N GLN A 443 1.17 4.20 33.98
CA GLN A 443 1.97 5.17 34.73
C GLN A 443 2.66 6.32 33.98
N ASP A 444 1.97 7.47 33.98
CA ASP A 444 2.58 8.76 34.34
C ASP A 444 1.58 9.56 35.17
N ILE A 445 1.63 9.36 36.49
CA ILE A 445 1.04 10.22 37.51
C ILE A 445 2.15 10.51 38.54
N THR A 446 2.31 11.79 38.88
CA THR A 446 3.27 12.42 39.83
C THR A 446 4.68 12.62 39.25
N SER A 447 5.23 13.83 39.13
CA SER A 447 5.33 14.87 40.15
C SER A 447 5.61 16.26 39.55
N GLN A 448 4.73 17.21 39.83
CA GLN A 448 5.08 18.64 39.86
C GLN A 448 4.49 19.21 41.15
N SER A 449 5.36 19.59 42.08
CA SER A 449 5.04 20.60 43.09
C SER A 449 6.30 21.30 43.57
N ASN A 450 6.34 22.61 43.29
CA ASN A 450 6.90 23.72 44.06
C ASN A 450 8.44 23.79 44.17
N THR A 451 9.08 24.95 43.92
CA THR A 451 8.92 26.18 44.71
C THR A 451 9.15 27.50 43.95
N HIS A 452 8.26 28.46 44.25
CA HIS A 452 8.33 29.94 44.16
C HIS A 452 9.57 30.55 44.88
N PRO A 453 9.90 31.87 44.78
CA PRO A 453 9.06 33.08 44.64
C PRO A 453 8.72 33.52 43.21
#